data_AF-A0A542FW90-F1
#
_entry.id   AF-A0A542FW90-F1
#
_cell.length_a   1.000
_cell.length_b   1.000
_cell.length_c   1.000
_cell.angle_alpha   90.00
_cell.angle_beta   90.00
_cell.angle_gamma   90.00
#
_symmetry.space_group_name_H-M   'P 1'
#
loop_
_entity.id
_entity.type
_entity.pdbx_description
1 polymer ?
#
loop_
_entity_poly.entity_id
_entity_poly.type
_entity_poly.pdbx_seq_one_letter_code
_entity_poly.pdbx_strand_id
1 'polypeptide(L)'
;MTGDATKSGVVRFCRSRSGGRRCTRPLGHVGLHRHRTIMWSDAGADDPRCLGSGTSATAAALLADGYPHGRALCPRCLRFIELTHGALVAHDTSDPDETDEESKRRAEWLNTHGW
;
A
#
# COMPACT_ATOMS: atom_id res chain seq x y z
N MET A 1 -8.44 -3.67 -40.07
CA MET A 1 -9.21 -3.48 -38.82
C MET A 1 -8.31 -3.89 -37.69
N THR A 2 -7.80 -2.89 -36.98
CA THR A 2 -6.73 -2.98 -35.96
C THR A 2 -7.22 -3.73 -34.74
N GLY A 3 -6.38 -4.62 -34.19
CA GLY A 3 -6.69 -5.53 -33.10
C GLY A 3 -7.05 -4.84 -31.80
N ASP A 4 -8.06 -5.39 -31.13
CA ASP A 4 -8.44 -5.05 -29.76
C ASP A 4 -7.56 -5.84 -28.80
N ALA A 5 -6.52 -5.18 -28.28
CA ALA A 5 -5.68 -5.74 -27.23
C ALA A 5 -6.48 -5.70 -25.92
N THR A 6 -6.96 -6.85 -25.48
CA THR A 6 -7.64 -7.06 -24.20
C THR A 6 -6.77 -6.51 -23.06
N LYS A 7 -7.08 -5.29 -22.59
CA LYS A 7 -6.58 -4.80 -21.31
C LYS A 7 -7.19 -5.68 -20.23
N SER A 8 -6.45 -6.66 -19.72
CA SER A 8 -6.77 -7.27 -18.43
C SER A 8 -6.79 -6.15 -17.39
N GLY A 9 -7.99 -5.66 -17.07
CA GLY A 9 -8.20 -4.59 -16.10
C GLY A 9 -7.86 -5.11 -14.71
N VAL A 10 -6.75 -4.64 -14.15
CA VAL A 10 -6.40 -4.93 -12.76
C VAL A 10 -7.50 -4.35 -11.87
N VAL A 11 -8.26 -5.22 -11.19
CA VAL A 11 -9.30 -4.80 -10.26
C VAL A 11 -8.65 -4.16 -9.04
N ARG A 12 -8.91 -2.86 -8.82
CA ARG A 12 -8.53 -2.18 -7.58
C ARG A 12 -9.57 -2.46 -6.51
N PHE A 13 -9.12 -2.89 -5.34
CA PHE A 13 -9.99 -3.10 -4.19
C PHE A 13 -10.10 -1.86 -3.32
N CYS A 14 -11.24 -1.72 -2.64
CA CYS A 14 -11.43 -0.74 -1.59
C CYS A 14 -10.29 -0.79 -0.56
N ARG A 15 -9.88 0.39 -0.09
CA ARG A 15 -8.75 0.56 0.84
C ARG A 15 -9.16 0.47 2.31
N SER A 16 -10.47 0.54 2.60
CA SER A 16 -11.02 0.42 3.95
C SER A 16 -10.61 -0.89 4.60
N ARG A 17 -10.37 -0.82 5.91
CA ARG A 17 -10.08 -1.98 6.76
C ARG A 17 -10.92 -1.97 8.02
N SER A 18 -11.02 -3.13 8.66
CA SER A 18 -11.54 -3.25 10.02
C SER A 18 -10.84 -4.39 10.76
N GLY A 19 -10.18 -4.07 11.89
CA GLY A 19 -9.33 -4.99 12.62
C GLY A 19 -8.21 -5.57 11.76
N GLY A 20 -7.62 -4.74 10.89
CA GLY A 20 -6.55 -5.13 9.95
C GLY A 20 -7.03 -5.88 8.69
N ARG A 21 -8.30 -6.28 8.60
CA ARG A 21 -8.85 -6.99 7.44
C ARG A 21 -9.19 -6.01 6.33
N ARG A 22 -8.72 -6.27 5.09
CA ARG A 22 -9.00 -5.39 3.95
C ARG A 22 -10.33 -5.71 3.28
N CYS A 23 -11.07 -4.66 2.92
CA CYS A 23 -12.27 -4.80 2.11
C CYS A 23 -11.94 -5.49 0.78
N THR A 24 -12.73 -6.51 0.41
CA THR A 24 -12.57 -7.29 -0.82
C THR A 24 -13.54 -6.88 -1.92
N ARG A 25 -14.16 -5.70 -1.79
CA ARG A 25 -15.05 -5.14 -2.81
C ARG A 25 -14.26 -4.21 -3.74
N PRO A 26 -14.69 -4.02 -5.00
CA PRO A 26 -14.05 -3.09 -5.92
C PRO A 26 -14.01 -1.66 -5.36
N LEU A 27 -12.98 -0.89 -5.73
CA LEU A 27 -12.87 0.52 -5.37
C LEU A 27 -14.12 1.29 -5.82
N GLY A 28 -14.69 2.13 -4.95
CA GLY A 28 -15.91 2.90 -5.23
C GLY A 28 -17.23 2.12 -5.07
N HIS A 29 -17.20 0.92 -4.47
CA HIS A 29 -18.42 0.15 -4.23
C HIS A 29 -19.44 0.91 -3.36
N VAL A 30 -20.74 0.69 -3.63
CA VAL A 30 -21.84 1.21 -2.81
C VAL A 30 -22.18 0.28 -1.64
N GLY A 31 -22.63 0.84 -0.51
CA GLY A 31 -23.00 0.08 0.70
C GLY A 31 -21.81 -0.36 1.55
N LEU A 32 -22.06 -1.21 2.55
CA LEU A 32 -21.07 -1.60 3.57
C LEU A 32 -19.79 -2.20 2.96
N HIS A 33 -18.69 -1.96 3.65
CA HIS A 33 -17.42 -2.66 3.42
C HIS A 33 -17.60 -4.14 3.76
N ARG A 34 -16.78 -5.00 3.14
CA ARG A 34 -16.91 -6.44 3.32
C ARG A 34 -15.56 -7.15 3.18
N HIS A 35 -15.30 -8.09 4.08
CA HIS A 35 -14.27 -9.10 3.93
C HIS A 35 -14.85 -10.47 4.30
N ARG A 36 -15.01 -11.35 3.30
CA ARG A 36 -15.72 -12.63 3.45
C ARG A 36 -17.15 -12.45 4.00
N THR A 37 -17.44 -12.85 5.24
CA THR A 37 -18.75 -12.71 5.89
C THR A 37 -18.83 -11.50 6.84
N ILE A 38 -17.72 -10.79 7.06
CA ILE A 38 -17.64 -9.64 7.94
C ILE A 38 -17.99 -8.37 7.15
N MET A 39 -18.85 -7.52 7.72
CA MET A 39 -19.26 -6.25 7.13
C MET A 39 -19.06 -5.11 8.14
N TRP A 40 -18.74 -3.92 7.65
CA TRP A 40 -18.60 -2.72 8.49
C TRP A 40 -18.99 -1.45 7.72
N SER A 41 -19.37 -0.41 8.47
CA SER A 41 -19.57 0.95 7.97
C SER A 41 -18.27 1.75 8.04
N ASP A 42 -18.25 2.97 7.52
CA ASP A 42 -17.09 3.87 7.63
C ASP A 42 -16.73 4.17 9.10
N ALA A 43 -17.72 4.31 9.98
CA ALA A 43 -17.49 4.54 11.41
C ALA A 43 -16.83 3.34 12.12
N GLY A 44 -16.95 2.14 11.56
CA GLY A 44 -16.29 0.93 12.06
C GLY A 44 -14.98 0.60 11.35
N ALA A 45 -14.50 1.49 10.48
CA ALA A 45 -13.24 1.31 9.77
C ALA A 45 -12.04 1.64 10.65
N ASP A 46 -10.92 0.96 10.40
CA ASP A 46 -9.63 1.33 10.97
C ASP A 46 -9.23 2.73 10.47
N ASP A 47 -8.53 3.49 11.31
CA ASP A 47 -7.90 4.75 10.91
C ASP A 47 -6.96 4.49 9.69
N PRO A 48 -7.01 5.33 8.64
CA PRO A 48 -6.12 5.18 7.49
C PRO A 48 -4.64 5.32 7.88
N ARG A 49 -4.34 6.10 8.92
CA ARG A 49 -2.99 6.36 9.41
C ARG A 49 -2.32 5.06 9.85
N CYS A 50 -1.15 4.82 9.30
CA CYS A 50 -0.35 3.66 9.65
C CYS A 50 0.19 3.81 11.07
N LEU A 51 0.00 2.77 11.90
CA LEU A 51 0.60 2.68 13.23
C LEU A 51 2.14 2.62 13.20
N GLY A 52 2.74 2.41 12.02
CA GLY A 52 4.18 2.56 11.82
C GLY A 52 4.63 4.01 11.64
N SER A 53 3.73 4.98 11.58
CA SER A 53 4.09 6.40 11.50
C SER A 53 4.92 6.81 12.72
N GLY A 54 6.04 7.52 12.49
CA GLY A 54 6.91 8.02 13.56
C GLY A 54 7.81 6.96 14.20
N THR A 55 7.75 5.70 13.78
CA THR A 55 8.69 4.69 14.29
C THR A 55 10.08 4.93 13.73
N SER A 56 11.10 4.76 14.56
CA SER A 56 12.50 4.79 14.12
C SER A 56 12.74 3.75 13.03
N ALA A 57 13.48 4.15 11.99
CA ALA A 57 13.79 3.29 10.87
C ALA A 57 15.08 3.75 10.18
N THR A 58 15.73 2.82 9.47
CA THR A 58 16.87 3.11 8.61
C THR A 58 16.45 3.03 7.15
N ALA A 59 17.16 3.76 6.29
CA ALA A 59 16.96 3.68 4.85
C ALA A 59 17.05 2.22 4.40
N ALA A 60 16.17 1.84 3.48
CA ALA A 60 16.19 0.51 2.89
C ALA A 60 17.44 0.32 2.02
N ALA A 61 17.85 -0.93 1.84
CA ALA A 61 18.87 -1.28 0.86
C ALA A 61 18.49 -0.76 -0.53
N LEU A 62 19.48 -0.49 -1.38
CA LEU A 62 19.23 0.03 -2.71
C LEU A 62 19.22 -1.09 -3.74
N LEU A 63 18.32 -0.99 -4.72
CA LEU A 63 18.48 -1.63 -6.02
C LEU A 63 19.59 -0.93 -6.82
N ALA A 64 20.01 -1.56 -7.92
CA ALA A 64 21.13 -1.07 -8.74
C ALA A 64 20.93 0.35 -9.29
N ASP A 65 19.68 0.78 -9.48
CA ASP A 65 19.33 2.12 -9.96
C ASP A 65 19.04 3.12 -8.83
N GLY A 66 19.27 2.72 -7.58
CA GLY A 66 19.11 3.58 -6.40
C GLY A 66 17.70 3.61 -5.82
N TYR A 67 16.74 2.83 -6.31
CA TYR A 67 15.45 2.64 -5.64
C TYR A 67 15.65 2.02 -4.25
N PRO A 68 14.99 2.48 -3.16
CA PRO A 68 13.86 3.41 -3.11
C PRO A 68 14.25 4.86 -2.78
N HIS A 69 15.46 5.29 -3.17
CA HIS A 69 15.96 6.67 -3.05
C HIS A 69 16.03 7.17 -1.60
N GLY A 70 16.62 6.37 -0.71
CA GLY A 70 16.83 6.72 0.70
C GLY A 70 15.60 6.57 1.60
N ARG A 71 14.44 6.19 1.05
CA ARG A 71 13.24 5.84 1.83
C ARG A 71 13.45 4.55 2.61
N ALA A 72 12.70 4.39 3.70
CA ALA A 72 12.70 3.21 4.54
C ALA A 72 11.45 2.35 4.33
N LEU A 73 11.58 1.04 4.46
CA LEU A 73 10.44 0.13 4.40
C LEU A 73 9.68 0.17 5.73
N CYS A 74 8.39 0.52 5.69
CA CYS A 74 7.55 0.40 6.87
C CYS A 74 7.20 -1.07 7.15
N PRO A 75 7.52 -1.64 8.34
CA PRO A 75 7.25 -3.04 8.64
C PRO A 75 5.74 -3.35 8.81
N ARG A 76 4.89 -2.32 8.86
CA ARG A 76 3.44 -2.46 9.09
C ARG A 76 2.65 -2.49 7.79
N CYS A 77 2.91 -1.55 6.87
CA CYS A 77 2.18 -1.44 5.61
C CYS A 77 3.00 -1.84 4.38
N LEU A 78 4.29 -2.15 4.57
CA LEU A 78 5.25 -2.53 3.53
C LEU A 78 5.47 -1.48 2.44
N ARG A 79 5.08 -0.22 2.68
CA ARG A 79 5.38 0.90 1.77
C ARG A 79 6.75 1.50 2.08
N PHE A 80 7.40 2.07 1.08
CA PHE A 80 8.59 2.89 1.26
C PHE A 80 8.21 4.32 1.61
N ILE A 81 8.63 4.74 2.80
CA ILE A 81 8.26 6.00 3.42
C ILE A 81 9.51 6.84 3.62
N GLU A 82 9.40 8.14 3.39
CA GLU A 82 10.49 9.07 3.67
C GLU A 82 10.87 9.06 5.15
N LEU A 83 12.13 9.39 5.41
CA LEU A 83 12.65 9.54 6.76
C LEU A 83 12.77 11.01 7.12
N THR A 84 12.34 11.35 8.33
CA THR A 84 12.65 12.62 8.98
C THR A 84 13.31 12.32 10.32
N HIS A 85 14.52 12.84 10.54
CA HIS A 85 15.29 12.62 11.77
C HIS A 85 15.39 11.14 12.19
N GLY A 86 15.56 10.23 11.22
CA GLY A 86 15.68 8.78 11.47
C GLY A 86 14.35 8.06 11.81
N ALA A 87 13.21 8.70 11.58
CA ALA A 87 11.88 8.11 11.78
C ALA A 87 11.03 8.17 10.51
N LEU A 88 10.13 7.20 10.35
CA LEU A 88 9.16 7.19 9.25
C LEU A 88 8.26 8.41 9.35
N VAL A 89 8.14 9.19 8.28
CA VAL A 89 7.16 10.29 8.24
C VAL A 89 5.75 9.75 8.45
N ALA A 90 4.85 10.61 8.93
CA ALA A 90 3.44 10.28 9.05
C ALA A 90 2.90 9.83 7.68
N HIS A 91 2.26 8.67 7.64
CA HIS A 91 1.75 8.11 6.40
C HIS A 91 0.52 7.25 6.65
N ASP A 92 -0.29 7.15 5.59
CA ASP A 92 -1.37 6.20 5.55
C ASP A 92 -0.90 4.84 5.06
N THR A 93 -1.59 3.83 5.53
CA THR A 93 -1.40 2.43 5.13
C THR A 93 -1.70 2.13 3.65
N SER A 94 -2.30 3.08 2.95
CA SER A 94 -2.52 3.05 1.50
C SER A 94 -2.38 4.46 0.96
N ASP A 95 -1.99 4.58 -0.31
CA ASP A 95 -1.83 5.88 -0.95
C ASP A 95 -2.76 5.99 -2.18
N PRO A 96 -3.58 7.04 -2.25
CA PRO A 96 -4.44 7.29 -3.38
C PRO A 96 -3.71 7.42 -4.71
N ASP A 97 -2.53 8.02 -4.66
CA ASP A 97 -1.75 8.51 -5.78
C ASP A 97 -0.59 7.58 -6.14
N GLU A 98 -0.47 6.46 -5.42
CA GLU A 98 0.50 5.42 -5.74
C GLU A 98 0.30 4.89 -7.17
N THR A 99 1.39 4.93 -7.93
CA THR A 99 1.44 4.48 -9.32
C THR A 99 1.65 2.97 -9.42
N ASP A 100 1.25 2.39 -10.55
CA ASP A 100 1.52 0.98 -10.84
C ASP A 100 3.03 0.70 -10.91
N GLU A 101 3.82 1.68 -11.33
CA GLU A 101 5.28 1.58 -11.37
C GLU A 101 5.87 1.47 -9.96
N GLU A 102 5.48 2.36 -9.04
CA GLU A 102 5.94 2.28 -7.64
C GLU A 102 5.57 0.92 -7.01
N SER A 103 4.38 0.40 -7.33
CA SER A 103 3.96 -0.93 -6.87
C SER A 103 4.84 -2.06 -7.42
N LYS A 104 5.23 -1.99 -8.70
CA LYS A 104 6.14 -2.96 -9.34
C LYS A 104 7.54 -2.88 -8.77
N ARG A 105 8.11 -1.67 -8.65
CA ARG A 105 9.45 -1.45 -8.08
C ARG A 105 9.52 -1.92 -6.63
N ARG A 106 8.46 -1.71 -5.86
CA ARG A 106 8.37 -2.27 -4.50
C ARG A 106 8.38 -3.80 -4.50
N ALA A 107 7.61 -4.43 -5.39
CA ALA A 107 7.59 -5.89 -5.48
C ALA A 107 8.95 -6.46 -5.89
N GLU A 108 9.63 -5.81 -6.84
CA GLU A 108 11.02 -6.13 -7.22
C GLU A 108 11.93 -6.09 -5.99
N TRP A 109 11.92 -4.97 -5.25
CA TRP A 109 12.74 -4.81 -4.06
C TRP A 109 12.50 -5.90 -3.01
N LEU A 110 11.23 -6.19 -2.70
CA LEU A 110 10.85 -7.22 -1.71
C LEU A 110 11.36 -8.60 -2.14
N ASN A 111 11.25 -8.93 -3.43
CA ASN A 111 11.73 -10.20 -3.98
C ASN A 111 13.27 -10.29 -3.98
N THR A 112 13.96 -9.18 -4.20
CA THR A 112 15.44 -9.14 -4.20
C THR A 112 16.02 -9.26 -2.79
N HIS A 113 15.44 -8.58 -1.81
CA HIS A 113 16.01 -8.48 -0.47
C HIS A 113 15.41 -9.46 0.55
N GLY A 114 14.31 -10.14 0.23
CA GLY A 114 13.72 -11.18 1.07
C GLY A 114 13.13 -10.62 2.36
N TRP A 115 11.91 -10.09 2.26
CA TRP A 115 11.17 -9.48 3.38
C TRP A 115 9.99 -10.34 3.85
#